data_AF-A0A534JFI5-F1
#
_entry.id   AF-A0A534JFI5-F1
#
_cell.length_a   1.000
_cell.length_b   1.000
_cell.length_c   1.000
_cell.angle_alpha   90.00
_cell.angle_beta   90.00
_cell.angle_gamma   90.00
#
_symmetry.space_group_name_H-M   'P 1'
#
loop_
_entity.id
_entity.type
_entity.pdbx_description
1 polymer ?
#
loop_
_entity_poly.entity_id
_entity_poly.type
_entity_poly.pdbx_seq_one_letter_code
_entity_poly.pdbx_strand_id
1 'polypeptide(L)'
;MPGYKKACRFCGKLVDENSAFCPFCSRAHPHHAVCPYCSAPIETGWTLCNKCGKALVTACQKCGSPAGPDTDVCEKCGAVVRYRCPSCAAVVVSGEKVCNRCGNKLKDFWKSNRV
;
A
#
# COMPACT_ATOMS: atom_id res chain seq x y z
N MET A 1 -0.41 -31.38 -6.39
CA MET A 1 0.44 -30.55 -7.28
C MET A 1 1.52 -29.95 -6.41
N PRO A 2 2.82 -30.22 -6.64
CA PRO A 2 3.87 -29.66 -5.80
C PRO A 2 3.89 -28.14 -5.97
N GLY A 3 3.43 -27.43 -4.94
CA GLY A 3 3.47 -25.98 -4.88
C GLY A 3 4.91 -25.52 -4.81
N TYR A 4 5.41 -24.96 -5.91
CA TYR A 4 6.73 -24.33 -5.92
C TYR A 4 6.67 -23.09 -5.02
N LYS A 5 7.51 -23.07 -3.99
CA LYS A 5 7.60 -21.92 -3.10
C LYS A 5 8.50 -20.86 -3.74
N LYS A 6 8.05 -19.62 -3.79
CA LYS A 6 8.81 -18.45 -4.25
C LYS A 6 9.26 -17.59 -3.07
N ALA A 7 10.36 -16.87 -3.22
CA ALA A 7 10.84 -15.96 -2.18
C ALA A 7 9.95 -14.71 -2.11
N CYS A 8 9.50 -14.35 -0.91
CA CYS A 8 8.76 -13.11 -0.70
C CYS A 8 9.67 -11.91 -0.97
N ARG A 9 9.21 -10.97 -1.80
CA ARG A 9 9.95 -9.74 -2.14
C ARG A 9 10.22 -8.79 -0.97
N PHE A 10 9.54 -9.01 0.16
CA PHE A 10 9.63 -8.15 1.34
C PHE A 10 10.49 -8.73 2.47
N CYS A 11 10.38 -10.03 2.74
CA CYS A 11 11.10 -10.68 3.84
C CYS A 11 12.05 -11.80 3.39
N GLY A 12 12.09 -12.13 2.09
CA GLY A 12 12.97 -13.15 1.51
C GLY A 12 12.60 -14.61 1.81
N LYS A 13 11.65 -14.87 2.72
CA LYS A 13 11.24 -16.24 3.08
C LYS A 13 10.46 -16.91 1.94
N LEU A 14 10.57 -18.23 1.86
CA LEU A 14 9.85 -19.05 0.89
C LEU A 14 8.37 -19.16 1.25
N VAL A 15 7.52 -18.63 0.38
CA VAL A 15 6.07 -18.64 0.49
C VAL A 15 5.49 -19.38 -0.71
N ASP A 16 4.37 -20.06 -0.53
CA ASP A 16 3.67 -20.72 -1.63
C ASP A 16 3.32 -19.69 -2.73
N GLU A 17 3.43 -20.11 -3.99
CA GLU A 17 3.19 -19.24 -5.15
C GLU A 17 1.77 -18.66 -5.19
N ASN A 18 0.77 -19.43 -4.76
CA ASN A 18 -0.63 -19.03 -4.78
C ASN A 18 -1.09 -18.35 -3.49
N SER A 19 -0.18 -18.11 -2.54
CA SER A 19 -0.53 -17.40 -1.31
C SER A 19 -0.74 -15.91 -1.56
N ALA A 20 -1.96 -15.44 -1.27
CA ALA A 20 -2.32 -14.03 -1.34
C ALA A 20 -1.65 -13.20 -0.23
N PHE A 21 -1.17 -13.83 0.84
CA PHE A 21 -0.52 -13.19 1.99
C PHE A 21 0.68 -14.01 2.46
N CYS A 22 1.74 -13.31 2.87
CA CYS A 22 2.92 -13.95 3.46
C CYS A 22 2.65 -14.34 4.93
N PRO A 23 2.78 -15.62 5.32
CA PRO A 23 2.55 -16.04 6.71
C PRO A 23 3.63 -15.55 7.69
N PHE A 24 4.74 -15.00 7.19
CA PHE A 24 5.86 -14.55 8.02
C PHE A 24 5.93 -13.05 8.24
N CYS A 25 5.54 -12.25 7.24
CA CYS A 25 5.58 -10.78 7.33
C CYS A 25 4.18 -10.14 7.18
N SER A 26 3.14 -10.95 7.01
CA SER A 26 1.72 -10.54 6.88
C SER A 26 1.43 -9.52 5.78
N ARG A 27 2.37 -9.31 4.84
CA ARG A 27 2.13 -8.48 3.66
C ARG A 27 1.33 -9.25 2.62
N ALA A 28 0.39 -8.55 1.99
CA ALA A 28 -0.34 -9.05 0.85
C ALA A 28 0.57 -9.14 -0.38
N HIS A 29 0.26 -10.08 -1.28
CA HIS A 29 0.94 -10.28 -2.57
C HIS A 29 2.47 -10.36 -2.43
N PRO A 30 2.98 -11.45 -1.82
CA PRO A 30 4.42 -11.60 -1.56
C PRO A 30 5.29 -11.66 -2.83
N HIS A 31 4.70 -11.94 -3.99
CA HIS A 31 5.43 -12.22 -5.24
C HIS A 31 5.30 -11.14 -6.32
N HIS A 32 4.29 -10.28 -6.25
CA HIS A 32 4.05 -9.26 -7.28
C HIS A 32 3.55 -7.95 -6.66
N ALA A 33 3.83 -6.83 -7.31
CA ALA A 33 3.28 -5.53 -6.92
C ALA A 33 1.80 -5.47 -7.31
N VAL A 34 0.98 -4.90 -6.44
CA VAL A 34 -0.44 -4.64 -6.72
C VAL A 34 -0.78 -3.19 -6.49
N CYS A 35 -1.75 -2.69 -7.24
CA CYS A 35 -2.31 -1.37 -7.03
C CYS A 35 -2.96 -1.31 -5.64
N PRO A 36 -2.61 -0.34 -4.78
CA PRO A 36 -3.19 -0.24 -3.44
C PRO A 36 -4.69 0.07 -3.47
N TYR A 37 -5.19 0.65 -4.57
CA TYR A 37 -6.59 1.07 -4.71
C TYR A 37 -7.53 -0.01 -5.24
N CYS A 38 -7.09 -0.79 -6.23
CA CYS A 38 -7.95 -1.78 -6.91
C CYS A 38 -7.39 -3.21 -6.86
N SER A 39 -6.23 -3.43 -6.24
CA SER A 39 -5.56 -4.73 -6.16
C SER A 39 -5.18 -5.36 -7.50
N ALA A 40 -5.23 -4.59 -8.60
CA ALA A 40 -4.77 -5.05 -9.90
C ALA A 40 -3.24 -5.25 -9.89
N PRO A 41 -2.72 -6.27 -10.59
CA PRO A 41 -1.27 -6.43 -10.73
C PRO A 41 -0.68 -5.22 -11.45
N ILE A 42 0.45 -4.74 -10.93
CA ILE A 42 1.22 -3.63 -11.50
C ILE A 42 2.69 -4.05 -11.58
N GLU A 43 3.45 -3.36 -12.43
CA GLU A 43 4.89 -3.59 -12.52
C GLU A 43 5.67 -2.48 -11.84
N THR A 44 6.91 -2.80 -11.47
CA THR A 44 7.86 -1.84 -10.91
C THR A 44 8.16 -0.74 -11.93
N GLY A 45 7.97 0.52 -11.54
CA GLY A 45 8.20 1.69 -12.39
C GLY A 45 6.92 2.31 -12.96
N TRP A 46 5.76 1.66 -12.82
CA TRP A 46 4.50 2.27 -13.24
C TRP A 46 4.13 3.45 -12.35
N THR A 47 3.81 4.58 -12.97
CA THR A 47 3.34 5.79 -12.28
C THR A 47 1.82 5.83 -12.12
N LEU A 48 1.09 5.15 -12.99
CA LEU A 48 -0.37 5.09 -13.05
C LEU A 48 -0.83 3.64 -13.18
N CYS A 49 -1.95 3.31 -12.54
CA CYS A 49 -2.57 2.01 -12.69
C CYS A 49 -3.36 1.91 -14.00
N ASN A 50 -3.06 0.92 -14.83
CA ASN A 50 -3.80 0.65 -16.08
C ASN A 50 -5.28 0.27 -15.87
N LYS A 51 -5.66 -0.25 -14.70
CA LYS A 51 -7.04 -0.68 -14.41
C LYS A 51 -7.91 0.43 -13.81
N CYS A 52 -7.38 1.21 -12.87
CA CYS A 52 -8.17 2.22 -12.15
C CYS A 52 -7.77 3.67 -12.45
N GLY A 53 -6.69 3.89 -13.21
CA GLY A 53 -6.20 5.22 -13.58
C GLY A 53 -5.59 6.04 -12.44
N LYS A 54 -5.48 5.49 -11.22
CA LYS A 54 -4.92 6.21 -10.07
C LYS A 54 -3.40 6.20 -10.07
N ALA A 55 -2.81 7.26 -9.53
CA ALA A 55 -1.36 7.39 -9.36
C ALA A 55 -0.84 6.38 -8.33
N LEU A 56 0.13 5.56 -8.77
CA LEU A 56 0.81 4.55 -7.96
C LEU A 56 1.94 5.16 -7.14
N VAL A 57 2.52 6.26 -7.63
CA VAL A 57 3.54 7.04 -6.93
C VAL A 57 2.91 8.28 -6.33
N THR A 58 3.21 8.55 -5.07
CA THR A 58 2.70 9.71 -4.34
C THR A 58 3.85 10.39 -3.62
N ALA A 59 3.93 11.71 -3.69
CA ALA A 59 4.94 12.47 -2.96
C ALA A 59 4.59 12.54 -1.47
N CYS A 60 5.57 12.30 -0.62
CA CYS A 60 5.43 12.46 0.82
C CYS A 60 5.15 13.93 1.16
N GLN A 61 4.06 14.20 1.89
CA GLN A 61 3.70 15.57 2.29
C GLN A 61 4.65 16.16 3.35
N LYS A 62 5.52 15.35 3.96
CA LYS A 62 6.49 15.79 4.97
C LYS A 62 7.86 16.12 4.39
N CYS A 63 8.38 15.28 3.48
CA CYS A 63 9.75 15.41 2.95
C CYS A 63 9.82 15.52 1.42
N GLY A 64 8.71 15.45 0.71
CA GLY A 64 8.65 15.53 -0.76
C GLY A 64 9.15 14.29 -1.50
N SER A 65 9.66 13.26 -0.81
CA SER A 65 10.19 12.07 -1.47
C SER A 65 9.08 11.22 -2.12
N PRO A 66 9.32 10.63 -3.30
CA PRO A 66 8.35 9.77 -3.97
C PRO A 66 8.19 8.46 -3.19
N ALA A 67 6.97 8.10 -2.85
CA ALA A 67 6.64 6.81 -2.25
C ALA A 67 5.94 5.92 -3.28
N GLY A 68 6.50 4.74 -3.50
CA GLY A 68 5.95 3.74 -4.41
C GLY A 68 4.67 3.09 -3.88
N PRO A 69 4.00 2.27 -4.71
CA PRO A 69 2.74 1.61 -4.35
C PRO A 69 2.90 0.49 -3.32
N ASP A 70 4.12 -0.01 -3.12
CA ASP A 70 4.44 -1.11 -2.21
C ASP A 70 4.63 -0.67 -0.74
N THR A 71 4.66 0.65 -0.48
CA THR A 71 4.96 1.22 0.83
C THR A 71 3.91 2.25 1.25
N ASP A 72 3.33 2.05 2.42
CA ASP A 72 2.42 3.01 3.06
C ASP A 72 3.15 4.04 3.91
N VAL A 73 4.45 3.83 4.15
CA VAL A 73 5.33 4.70 4.95
C VAL A 73 6.48 5.19 4.08
N CYS A 74 6.84 6.46 4.21
CA CYS A 74 7.99 7.02 3.55
C CYS A 74 9.29 6.49 4.16
N GLU A 75 10.14 5.87 3.35
CA GLU A 75 11.42 5.31 3.81
C GLU A 75 12.42 6.40 4.27
N LYS A 76 12.30 7.64 3.76
CA LYS A 76 13.20 8.74 4.13
C LYS A 76 12.86 9.41 5.46
N CYS A 77 11.57 9.57 5.77
CA CYS A 77 11.15 10.36 6.94
C CYS A 77 10.28 9.60 7.94
N GLY A 78 9.90 8.35 7.64
CA GLY A 78 9.03 7.55 8.50
C GLY A 78 7.58 8.01 8.56
N ALA A 79 7.20 9.07 7.83
CA ALA A 79 5.81 9.54 7.79
C ALA A 79 4.95 8.57 6.98
N VAL A 80 3.75 8.26 7.48
CA VAL A 80 2.75 7.52 6.70
C VAL A 80 2.34 8.38 5.52
N VAL A 81 2.44 7.82 4.33
CA VAL A 81 2.06 8.44 3.05
C VAL A 81 0.68 7.98 2.59
N ARG A 82 0.26 6.78 2.98
CA ARG A 82 -1.04 6.21 2.63
C ARG A 82 -1.59 5.42 3.81
N TYR A 83 -2.90 5.42 3.96
CA TYR A 83 -3.58 4.64 4.99
C TYR A 83 -4.97 4.22 4.51
N ARG A 84 -5.55 3.25 5.21
CA ARG A 84 -6.92 2.78 4.93
C ARG A 84 -7.91 3.63 5.71
N CYS A 85 -8.96 4.10 5.04
CA CYS A 85 -10.09 4.74 5.69
C CYS A 85 -10.77 3.74 6.65
N PRO A 86 -11.02 4.10 7.92
CA PRO A 86 -11.62 3.18 8.89
C PRO A 86 -13.06 2.80 8.57
N SER A 87 -13.78 3.60 7.78
CA SER A 87 -15.19 3.37 7.49
C SER A 87 -15.46 2.57 6.22
N CYS A 88 -14.59 2.66 5.21
CA CYS A 88 -14.81 2.02 3.90
C CYS A 88 -13.58 1.29 3.35
N ALA A 89 -12.50 1.21 4.14
CA ALA A 89 -11.21 0.61 3.78
C ALA A 89 -10.57 1.15 2.48
N ALA A 90 -11.05 2.28 1.95
CA ALA A 90 -10.44 2.93 0.80
C ALA A 90 -9.04 3.43 1.15
N VAL A 91 -8.11 3.33 0.21
CA VAL A 91 -6.78 3.92 0.37
C VAL A 91 -6.88 5.43 0.21
N VAL A 92 -6.38 6.13 1.21
CA VAL A 92 -6.36 7.59 1.30
C VAL A 92 -4.91 8.03 1.46
N VAL A 93 -4.54 9.11 0.79
CA VAL A 93 -3.23 9.74 0.91
C VAL A 93 -3.17 10.55 2.20
N SER A 94 -2.02 10.50 2.88
CA SER A 94 -1.74 11.32 4.06
C SER A 94 -1.89 12.80 3.71
N GLY A 95 -2.75 13.51 4.43
CA GLY A 95 -3.04 14.93 4.19
C GLY A 95 -4.46 15.20 3.68
N GLU A 96 -5.15 14.19 3.15
CA GLU A 96 -6.57 14.35 2.80
C GLU A 96 -7.43 14.43 4.07
N LYS A 97 -8.29 15.44 4.12
CA LYS A 97 -9.22 15.70 5.24
C LYS A 97 -10.52 14.90 5.13
N VAL A 98 -10.81 14.35 3.95
CA VAL A 98 -12.06 13.68 3.61
C VAL A 98 -11.75 12.47 2.73
N CYS A 99 -12.43 11.35 2.96
CA CYS A 99 -12.30 10.17 2.11
C CYS A 99 -12.99 10.40 0.77
N ASN A 100 -12.26 10.26 -0.33
CA ASN A 100 -12.78 10.36 -1.69
C ASN A 100 -13.81 9.28 -2.08
N ARG A 101 -13.93 8.18 -1.31
CA ARG A 101 -14.86 7.08 -1.59
C ARG A 101 -16.16 7.19 -0.81
N CYS A 102 -16.09 7.44 0.50
CA CYS A 102 -17.27 7.46 1.37
C CYS A 102 -17.66 8.86 1.89
N GLY A 103 -16.83 9.89 1.66
CA GLY A 103 -17.12 11.25 2.12
C GLY A 103 -16.86 11.48 3.62
N ASN A 104 -16.37 10.49 4.38
CA ASN A 104 -16.10 10.65 5.80
C ASN A 104 -14.92 11.59 6.06
N LYS A 105 -15.05 12.42 7.11
CA LYS A 105 -13.98 13.32 7.58
C LYS A 105 -12.90 12.49 8.27
N LEU A 106 -11.66 12.61 7.80
CA LEU A 106 -10.50 11.83 8.25
C LEU A 106 -9.66 12.53 9.33
N LYS A 107 -10.12 13.69 9.82
CA LYS A 107 -9.35 14.64 10.64
C LYS A 107 -8.91 14.10 12.02
N ASP A 108 -9.39 12.93 12.43
CA ASP A 108 -9.22 12.45 13.81
C ASP A 108 -8.39 11.16 13.95
N PHE A 109 -8.15 10.40 12.89
CA PHE A 109 -7.52 9.07 13.04
C PHE A 109 -5.99 9.09 13.11
N TRP A 110 -5.32 10.11 12.57
CA TRP A 110 -3.84 10.20 12.59
C TRP A 110 -3.28 10.70 13.94
N LYS A 111 -4.06 11.43 14.73
CA LYS A 111 -3.58 12.02 16.00
C LYS A 111 -3.65 11.04 17.18
N SER A 112 -4.52 10.04 17.14
CA SER A 112 -4.75 9.15 18.29
C SER A 112 -3.87 7.89 18.35
N ASN A 113 -3.04 7.60 17.34
CA ASN A 113 -2.21 6.38 17.34
C ASN A 113 -0.69 6.66 17.33
N ARG A 114 -0.27 7.80 17.90
CA ARG A 114 1.07 7.92 18.50
C ARG A 114 0.97 7.39 19.93
N VAL A 115 1.08 6.07 20.06
CA VAL A 115 1.49 5.41 21.31
C VAL A 115 2.84 4.77 21.02
#